data_AF-A0A7C1UU32-F1
#
_entry.id   AF-A0A7C1UU32-F1
#
_cell.length_a   1.000
_cell.length_b   1.000
_cell.length_c   1.000
_cell.angle_alpha   90.00
_cell.angle_beta   90.00
_cell.angle_gamma   90.00
#
_symmetry.space_group_name_H-M   'P 1'
#
loop_
_entity.id
_entity.type
_entity.pdbx_description
1 polymer ?
#
loop_
_entity_poly.entity_id
_entity_poly.type
_entity_poly.pdbx_seq_one_letter_code
_entity_poly.pdbx_strand_id
1 'polypeptide(L)'
;MSMQRTILFLRQWLSACAALALLLSPASFPLAKPMAPQKADVRIVIDISGSMKKNDPQNLRRPALRLLVGLMPAGSRAGVWTFGRYVNMQVPLGQVTESWKKNARDKAGEIHSRGLFTNIEEALQRATRDWEPGDNRYRRDVVLLTDGMVDVSKDPAESAASRQRILSKVLPRLKKLGARVHTIALSGRADHELMKQLAGETDGWYEQVDDAERLQRVFLRIFEKVGKPDTLPLEDNRFKVDKSIKEVTLLIFRGRDNTEPTRIITPGGRKFSAKNPPPSVNWHQDEGYDLLTITRPEAGEWHIQAQVDPDNRVMVVTDLKMHTTDLPNRIALGE
;
A
#
# COMPACT_ATOMS: atom_id res chain seq x y z
N MET A 1 -72.22 42.49 -16.06
CA MET A 1 -71.68 41.13 -15.85
C MET A 1 -70.32 40.90 -16.55
N SER A 2 -69.38 41.85 -16.51
CA SER A 2 -68.09 41.70 -17.24
C SER A 2 -66.81 42.04 -16.44
N MET A 3 -66.89 42.61 -15.23
CA MET A 3 -65.70 42.97 -14.44
C MET A 3 -65.30 41.98 -13.35
N GLN A 4 -66.20 41.11 -12.89
CA GLN A 4 -65.90 40.18 -11.78
C GLN A 4 -65.18 38.89 -12.22
N ARG A 5 -65.21 38.52 -13.51
CA ARG A 5 -64.54 37.31 -14.01
C ARG A 5 -63.05 37.50 -14.25
N THR A 6 -62.58 38.72 -14.52
CA THR A 6 -61.19 38.99 -14.87
C THR A 6 -60.24 39.01 -13.66
N ILE A 7 -60.76 39.35 -12.47
CA ILE A 7 -59.95 39.45 -11.24
C ILE A 7 -59.66 38.06 -10.63
N LEU A 8 -60.54 37.08 -10.87
CA LEU A 8 -60.36 35.71 -10.35
C LEU A 8 -59.25 34.94 -11.08
N PHE A 9 -59.09 35.16 -12.39
CA PHE A 9 -58.04 34.50 -13.19
C PHE A 9 -56.64 35.03 -12.87
N LEU A 10 -56.49 36.33 -12.56
CA LEU A 10 -55.17 36.91 -12.26
C LEU A 10 -54.59 36.41 -10.92
N ARG A 11 -55.46 36.11 -9.94
CA ARG A 11 -55.06 35.52 -8.65
C ARG A 11 -54.62 34.06 -8.77
N GLN A 12 -55.24 33.26 -9.64
CA GLN A 12 -54.86 31.86 -9.84
C GLN A 12 -53.50 31.71 -10.54
N TRP A 13 -53.13 32.64 -11.41
CA TRP A 13 -51.81 32.65 -12.07
C TRP A 13 -50.67 33.09 -11.15
N LEU A 14 -50.91 34.07 -10.25
CA LEU A 14 -49.92 34.50 -9.26
C LEU A 14 -49.62 33.42 -8.21
N SER A 15 -50.61 32.61 -7.82
CA SER A 15 -50.39 31.47 -6.91
C SER A 15 -49.68 30.29 -7.59
N ALA A 16 -49.89 30.07 -8.89
CA ALA A 16 -49.20 29.02 -9.65
C ALA A 16 -47.70 29.33 -9.88
N CYS A 17 -47.34 30.60 -10.11
CA CYS A 17 -45.93 30.99 -10.24
C CYS A 17 -45.16 30.95 -8.91
N ALA A 18 -45.82 31.25 -7.79
CA ALA A 18 -45.19 31.15 -6.46
C ALA A 18 -44.93 29.70 -6.03
N ALA A 19 -45.80 28.75 -6.42
CA ALA A 19 -45.60 27.33 -6.15
C ALA A 19 -44.51 26.69 -7.04
N LEU A 20 -44.33 27.18 -8.27
CA LEU A 20 -43.29 26.69 -9.19
C LEU A 20 -41.89 27.26 -8.86
N ALA A 21 -41.81 28.44 -8.22
CA ALA A 21 -40.55 29.03 -7.80
C ALA A 21 -39.93 28.35 -6.56
N LEU A 22 -40.70 27.64 -5.74
CA LEU A 22 -40.16 26.88 -4.60
C LEU A 22 -39.50 25.55 -5.00
N LEU A 23 -39.81 25.00 -6.18
CA LEU A 23 -39.23 23.75 -6.70
C LEU A 23 -37.89 23.95 -7.43
N LEU A 24 -37.46 25.20 -7.62
CA LEU A 24 -36.20 25.57 -8.26
C LEU A 24 -35.17 26.12 -7.25
N SER A 25 -35.34 25.82 -5.95
CA SER A 25 -34.24 26.01 -5.01
C SER A 25 -33.15 25.01 -5.39
N PRO A 26 -31.95 25.43 -5.83
CA PRO A 26 -30.85 24.51 -6.04
C PRO A 26 -30.65 23.80 -4.70
N ALA A 27 -30.92 22.50 -4.67
CA ALA A 27 -30.58 21.68 -3.53
C ALA A 27 -29.07 21.85 -3.35
N SER A 28 -28.68 22.65 -2.35
CA SER A 28 -27.31 22.77 -1.89
C SER A 28 -26.94 21.41 -1.34
N PHE A 29 -26.51 20.50 -2.21
CA PHE A 29 -25.84 19.28 -1.79
C PHE A 29 -24.66 19.75 -0.96
N PRO A 30 -24.57 19.40 0.34
CA PRO A 30 -23.42 19.75 1.12
C PRO A 30 -22.20 19.18 0.41
N LEU A 31 -21.35 20.06 -0.13
CA LEU A 31 -20.06 19.65 -0.65
C LEU A 31 -19.36 18.94 0.52
N ALA A 32 -19.15 17.64 0.39
CA ALA A 32 -18.43 16.87 1.39
C ALA A 32 -17.11 17.58 1.66
N LYS A 33 -16.86 17.97 2.93
CA LYS A 33 -15.59 18.59 3.30
C LYS A 33 -14.47 17.63 2.86
N PRO A 34 -13.49 18.09 2.07
CA PRO A 34 -12.39 17.24 1.64
C PRO A 34 -11.65 16.76 2.89
N MET A 35 -11.70 15.44 3.12
CA MET A 35 -11.04 14.80 4.24
C MET A 35 -9.53 14.77 3.94
N ALA A 36 -8.71 15.21 4.89
CA ALA A 36 -7.26 15.11 4.75
C ALA A 36 -6.87 13.64 4.49
N PRO A 37 -5.85 13.35 3.65
CA PRO A 37 -5.47 11.98 3.34
C PRO A 37 -5.13 11.23 4.63
N GLN A 38 -5.88 10.16 4.85
CA GLN A 38 -5.79 9.32 6.04
C GLN A 38 -4.45 8.59 6.06
N LYS A 39 -3.72 8.67 7.18
CA LYS A 39 -2.44 7.96 7.36
C LYS A 39 -2.66 6.44 7.32
N ALA A 40 -1.69 5.68 6.83
CA ALA A 40 -1.82 4.22 6.75
C ALA A 40 -1.53 3.55 8.12
N ASP A 41 -2.27 2.49 8.45
CA ASP A 41 -1.94 1.47 9.45
C ASP A 41 -1.76 0.12 8.73
N VAL A 42 -0.50 -0.28 8.55
CA VAL A 42 -0.11 -1.41 7.68
C VAL A 42 0.32 -2.62 8.51
N ARG A 43 -0.34 -3.75 8.30
CA ARG A 43 -0.06 -5.03 8.96
C ARG A 43 0.55 -6.00 7.97
N ILE A 44 1.85 -6.24 8.09
CA ILE A 44 2.56 -7.16 7.20
C ILE A 44 2.58 -8.52 7.85
N VAL A 45 2.07 -9.54 7.17
CA VAL A 45 1.86 -10.89 7.71
C VAL A 45 2.57 -11.88 6.78
N ILE A 46 3.64 -12.49 7.26
CA ILE A 46 4.59 -13.27 6.46
C ILE A 46 4.62 -14.72 6.90
N ASP A 47 4.29 -15.62 5.99
CA ASP A 47 4.41 -17.05 6.18
C ASP A 47 5.88 -17.45 6.37
N ILE A 48 6.16 -18.27 7.39
CA ILE A 48 7.48 -18.84 7.71
C ILE A 48 7.48 -20.37 7.73
N SER A 49 6.48 -21.00 7.13
CA SER A 49 6.27 -22.45 7.05
C SER A 49 7.41 -23.17 6.30
N GLY A 50 7.45 -24.50 6.43
CA GLY A 50 8.49 -25.33 5.82
C GLY A 50 8.43 -25.40 4.30
N SER A 51 7.26 -25.22 3.67
CA SER A 51 7.10 -25.17 2.21
C SER A 51 7.92 -24.05 1.59
N MET A 52 8.10 -22.95 2.33
CA MET A 52 8.88 -21.79 1.92
C MET A 52 10.34 -22.16 1.58
N LYS A 53 10.90 -23.26 2.09
CA LYS A 53 12.25 -23.72 1.69
C LYS A 53 12.34 -24.07 0.21
N LYS A 54 11.22 -24.50 -0.39
CA LYS A 54 11.14 -24.91 -1.80
C LYS A 54 10.63 -23.77 -2.68
N ASN A 55 9.63 -23.04 -2.22
CA ASN A 55 8.97 -21.99 -3.00
C ASN A 55 9.67 -20.63 -2.89
N ASP A 56 10.45 -20.42 -1.82
CA ASP A 56 11.27 -19.22 -1.61
C ASP A 56 12.69 -19.59 -1.10
N PRO A 57 13.49 -20.32 -1.90
CA PRO A 57 14.80 -20.81 -1.48
C PRO A 57 15.80 -19.67 -1.19
N GLN A 58 15.62 -18.52 -1.86
CA GLN A 58 16.46 -17.34 -1.70
C GLN A 58 15.98 -16.41 -0.56
N ASN A 59 14.88 -16.74 0.13
CA ASN A 59 14.26 -15.90 1.16
C ASN A 59 13.94 -14.48 0.68
N LEU A 60 13.35 -14.37 -0.50
CA LEU A 60 12.89 -13.16 -1.19
C LEU A 60 11.98 -12.29 -0.32
N ARG A 61 11.29 -12.89 0.66
CA ARG A 61 10.54 -12.17 1.70
C ARG A 61 11.39 -11.14 2.45
N ARG A 62 12.69 -11.40 2.66
CA ARG A 62 13.61 -10.52 3.39
C ARG A 62 13.89 -9.21 2.64
N PRO A 63 14.47 -9.21 1.42
CA PRO A 63 14.67 -7.98 0.67
C PRO A 63 13.34 -7.28 0.36
N ALA A 64 12.27 -8.04 0.12
CA ALA A 64 10.96 -7.46 -0.14
C ALA A 64 10.36 -6.72 1.08
N LEU A 65 10.48 -7.29 2.29
CA LEU A 65 10.09 -6.59 3.51
C LEU A 65 10.94 -5.33 3.73
N ARG A 66 12.25 -5.39 3.50
CA ARG A 66 13.14 -4.23 3.64
C ARG A 66 12.76 -3.10 2.67
N LEU A 67 12.42 -3.44 1.43
CA LEU A 67 11.90 -2.49 0.44
C LEU A 67 10.60 -1.85 0.94
N LEU A 68 9.60 -2.66 1.30
CA LEU A 68 8.30 -2.15 1.76
C LEU A 68 8.47 -1.21 2.97
N VAL A 69 9.27 -1.59 3.96
CA VAL A 69 9.60 -0.77 5.14
C VAL A 69 10.29 0.54 4.76
N GLY A 70 11.23 0.49 3.81
CA GLY A 70 11.96 1.66 3.33
C GLY A 70 11.04 2.71 2.72
N LEU A 71 10.07 2.25 1.93
CA LEU A 71 9.12 3.10 1.20
C LEU A 71 8.04 3.70 2.10
N MET A 72 7.71 3.09 3.24
CA MET A 72 6.62 3.59 4.11
C MET A 72 6.79 5.07 4.49
N PRO A 73 5.75 5.91 4.33
CA PRO A 73 5.86 7.32 4.64
C PRO A 73 5.92 7.52 6.15
N ALA A 74 6.71 8.51 6.56
CA ALA A 74 6.86 8.88 7.96
C ALA A 74 5.51 9.21 8.60
N GLY A 75 5.33 8.77 9.85
CA GLY A 75 4.09 9.01 10.60
C GLY A 75 2.93 8.06 10.27
N SER A 76 3.12 7.10 9.36
CA SER A 76 2.26 5.91 9.27
C SER A 76 2.41 5.03 10.50
N ARG A 77 1.52 4.06 10.69
CA ARG A 77 1.65 3.00 11.69
C ARG A 77 1.92 1.68 10.98
N ALA A 78 2.83 0.87 11.49
CA ALA A 78 3.11 -0.44 10.90
C ALA A 78 3.62 -1.47 11.90
N GLY A 79 3.43 -2.74 11.58
CA GLY A 79 3.96 -3.89 12.31
C GLY A 79 4.17 -5.09 11.38
N VAL A 80 5.03 -6.01 11.79
CA VAL A 80 5.32 -7.24 11.02
C VAL A 80 5.06 -8.46 11.90
N TRP A 81 4.27 -9.38 11.39
CA TRP A 81 3.99 -10.67 11.99
C TRP A 81 4.54 -11.78 11.11
N THR A 82 5.16 -12.77 11.73
CA THR A 82 5.53 -14.02 11.07
C THR A 82 4.63 -15.13 11.59
N PHE A 83 4.26 -16.08 10.74
CA PHE A 83 3.39 -17.17 11.15
C PHE A 83 3.77 -18.52 10.55
N GLY A 84 3.59 -19.55 11.37
CA GLY A 84 3.48 -20.95 10.96
C GLY A 84 2.35 -21.55 11.78
N ARG A 85 2.67 -22.47 12.70
CA ARG A 85 1.75 -22.97 13.74
C ARG A 85 1.38 -21.85 14.71
N TYR A 86 2.37 -21.05 15.08
CA TYR A 86 2.23 -19.91 15.98
C TYR A 86 2.53 -18.62 15.25
N VAL A 87 1.94 -17.54 15.75
CA VAL A 87 2.10 -16.19 15.21
C VAL A 87 2.97 -15.36 16.15
N ASN A 88 4.06 -14.82 15.61
CA ASN A 88 5.02 -13.99 16.33
C ASN A 88 4.99 -12.57 15.78
N MET A 89 5.06 -11.56 16.65
CA MET A 89 5.26 -10.17 16.23
C MET A 89 6.75 -9.94 16.02
N GLN A 90 7.20 -10.12 14.77
CA GLN A 90 8.62 -10.00 14.38
C GLN A 90 9.12 -8.56 14.50
N VAL A 91 8.27 -7.59 14.15
CA VAL A 91 8.52 -6.16 14.34
C VAL A 91 7.37 -5.58 15.14
N PRO A 92 7.64 -4.95 16.31
CA PRO A 92 6.61 -4.32 17.11
C PRO A 92 5.80 -3.30 16.31
N LEU A 93 4.49 -3.33 16.53
CA LEU A 93 3.57 -2.36 15.97
C LEU A 93 3.87 -0.97 16.54
N GLY A 94 4.12 0.02 15.68
CA GLY A 94 4.49 1.37 16.10
C GLY A 94 4.37 2.39 14.99
N GLN A 95 4.68 3.66 15.30
CA GLN A 95 4.83 4.69 14.27
C GLN A 95 6.07 4.42 13.42
N VAL A 96 5.95 4.63 12.12
CA VAL A 96 7.05 4.53 11.16
C VAL A 96 7.94 5.75 11.32
N THR A 97 9.00 5.57 12.12
CA THR A 97 10.13 6.49 12.29
C THR A 97 11.38 5.89 11.65
N GLU A 98 12.46 6.66 11.51
CA GLU A 98 13.74 6.12 11.03
C GLU A 98 14.31 5.02 11.94
N SER A 99 14.13 5.14 13.26
CA SER A 99 14.53 4.09 14.21
C SER A 99 13.69 2.82 14.05
N TRP A 100 12.38 2.97 13.84
CA TRP A 100 11.49 1.84 13.55
C TRP A 100 11.87 1.16 12.24
N LYS A 101 12.10 1.94 11.17
CA LYS A 101 12.53 1.42 9.86
C LYS A 101 13.85 0.67 9.95
N LYS A 102 14.83 1.20 10.69
CA LYS A 102 16.11 0.51 10.94
C LYS A 102 15.88 -0.84 11.65
N ASN A 103 15.14 -0.83 12.75
CA ASN A 103 14.83 -2.07 13.48
C ASN A 103 14.09 -3.08 12.60
N ALA A 104 13.10 -2.63 11.82
CA ALA A 104 12.34 -3.49 10.92
C ALA A 104 13.22 -4.11 9.82
N ARG A 105 14.20 -3.36 9.29
CA ARG A 105 15.19 -3.88 8.33
C ARG A 105 16.11 -4.93 8.97
N ASP A 106 16.60 -4.66 10.18
CA ASP A 106 17.44 -5.60 10.93
C ASP A 106 16.65 -6.90 11.21
N LYS A 107 15.40 -6.78 11.67
CA LYS A 107 14.48 -7.90 11.94
C LYS A 107 14.03 -8.66 10.69
N ALA A 108 14.05 -8.03 9.51
CA ALA A 108 13.81 -8.74 8.25
C ALA A 108 14.88 -9.83 8.01
N GLY A 109 16.12 -9.62 8.44
CA GLY A 109 17.20 -10.60 8.34
C GLY A 109 16.99 -11.87 9.16
N GLU A 110 16.08 -11.85 10.14
CA GLU A 110 15.77 -12.99 11.02
C GLU A 110 14.68 -13.92 10.44
N ILE A 111 13.97 -13.50 9.39
CA ILE A 111 12.90 -14.30 8.76
C ILE A 111 13.47 -15.61 8.21
N HIS A 112 12.84 -16.75 8.51
CA HIS A 112 13.31 -18.07 8.14
C HIS A 112 12.17 -19.01 7.75
N SER A 113 12.46 -20.20 7.22
CA SER A 113 11.45 -21.19 6.79
C SER A 113 11.41 -22.43 7.70
N ARG A 114 11.30 -22.20 9.02
CA ARG A 114 11.37 -23.25 10.06
C ARG A 114 10.03 -23.51 10.74
N GLY A 115 9.00 -22.74 10.41
CA GLY A 115 7.65 -22.92 10.94
C GLY A 115 7.06 -24.25 10.49
N LEU A 116 6.35 -24.92 11.38
CA LEU A 116 5.46 -26.01 11.02
C LEU A 116 4.10 -25.42 10.69
N PHE A 117 3.35 -25.98 9.74
CA PHE A 117 1.99 -25.54 9.39
C PHE A 117 1.92 -24.07 8.91
N THR A 118 0.74 -23.65 8.49
CA THR A 118 0.41 -22.38 7.86
C THR A 118 -0.92 -21.85 8.43
N ASN A 119 -0.88 -21.33 9.66
CA ASN A 119 -2.08 -20.87 10.39
C ASN A 119 -2.47 -19.43 10.00
N ILE A 120 -3.02 -19.28 8.79
CA ILE A 120 -3.48 -17.99 8.25
C ILE A 120 -4.59 -17.39 9.12
N GLU A 121 -5.50 -18.23 9.65
CA GLU A 121 -6.60 -17.80 10.52
C GLU A 121 -6.08 -17.03 11.74
N GLU A 122 -5.17 -17.63 12.49
CA GLU A 122 -4.61 -17.00 13.68
C GLU A 122 -3.76 -15.78 13.33
N ALA A 123 -3.02 -15.83 12.22
CA ALA A 123 -2.18 -14.72 11.77
C ALA A 123 -3.00 -13.45 11.52
N LEU A 124 -4.10 -13.58 10.77
CA LEU A 124 -5.01 -12.46 10.49
C LEU A 124 -5.69 -11.97 11.77
N GLN A 125 -6.12 -12.87 12.67
CA GLN A 125 -6.76 -12.51 13.92
C GLN A 125 -5.81 -11.75 14.87
N ARG A 126 -4.56 -12.21 15.02
CA ARG A 126 -3.58 -11.56 15.90
C ARG A 126 -3.09 -10.24 15.35
N ALA A 127 -2.80 -10.17 14.05
CA ALA A 127 -2.29 -8.93 13.42
C ALA A 127 -3.31 -7.79 13.46
N THR A 128 -4.60 -8.10 13.53
CA THR A 128 -5.71 -7.14 13.50
C THR A 128 -6.47 -7.06 14.83
N ARG A 129 -5.91 -7.60 15.92
CA ARG A 129 -6.62 -7.71 17.21
C ARG A 129 -6.98 -6.35 17.81
N ASP A 130 -6.10 -5.36 17.66
CA ASP A 130 -6.26 -4.00 18.18
C ASP A 130 -7.15 -3.10 17.32
N TRP A 131 -7.68 -3.61 16.20
CA TRP A 131 -8.59 -2.84 15.35
C TRP A 131 -10.04 -2.97 15.81
N GLU A 132 -10.68 -1.81 15.96
CA GLU A 132 -12.09 -1.67 16.33
C GLU A 132 -12.89 -0.99 15.20
N PRO A 133 -14.17 -1.37 14.98
CA PRO A 133 -15.02 -0.70 14.00
C PRO A 133 -15.19 0.80 14.31
N GLY A 134 -15.29 1.64 13.28
CA GLY A 134 -15.54 3.08 13.42
C GLY A 134 -14.30 3.95 13.68
N ASP A 135 -13.15 3.38 14.04
CA ASP A 135 -11.89 4.13 14.10
C ASP A 135 -11.35 4.39 12.69
N ASN A 136 -11.57 5.62 12.24
CA ASN A 136 -11.16 6.16 10.95
C ASN A 136 -9.93 7.08 11.06
N ARG A 137 -9.08 6.92 12.08
CA ARG A 137 -7.82 7.69 12.15
C ARG A 137 -6.79 7.20 11.13
N TYR A 138 -6.83 5.91 10.83
CA TYR A 138 -5.90 5.27 9.90
C TYR A 138 -6.62 4.42 8.87
N ARG A 139 -6.13 4.45 7.63
CA ARG A 139 -6.54 3.53 6.60
C ARG A 139 -5.87 2.19 6.87
N ARG A 140 -6.64 1.12 6.95
CA ARG A 140 -6.19 -0.19 7.45
C ARG A 140 -5.85 -1.10 6.28
N ASP A 141 -4.60 -1.51 6.21
CA ASP A 141 -4.09 -2.36 5.14
C ASP A 141 -3.41 -3.57 5.75
N VAL A 142 -3.78 -4.78 5.32
CA VAL A 142 -3.09 -6.03 5.63
C VAL A 142 -2.38 -6.49 4.38
N VAL A 143 -1.09 -6.83 4.48
CA VAL A 143 -0.31 -7.43 3.39
C VAL A 143 0.07 -8.84 3.81
N LEU A 144 -0.62 -9.83 3.25
CA LEU A 144 -0.44 -11.26 3.52
C LEU A 144 0.44 -11.91 2.45
N LEU A 145 1.55 -12.51 2.88
CA LEU A 145 2.44 -13.31 2.04
C LEU A 145 2.39 -14.77 2.47
N THR A 146 2.08 -15.66 1.55
CA THR A 146 2.09 -17.11 1.79
C THR A 146 2.35 -17.89 0.51
N ASP A 147 2.89 -19.09 0.65
CA ASP A 147 3.15 -20.01 -0.46
C ASP A 147 2.27 -21.27 -0.40
N GLY A 148 1.38 -21.35 0.60
CA GLY A 148 0.73 -22.59 1.00
C GLY A 148 -0.77 -22.48 1.18
N MET A 149 -1.37 -23.64 1.40
CA MET A 149 -2.77 -23.78 1.80
C MET A 149 -2.93 -23.44 3.28
N VAL A 150 -4.17 -23.19 3.71
CA VAL A 150 -4.47 -23.21 5.15
C VAL A 150 -4.17 -24.61 5.68
N ASP A 151 -3.18 -24.69 6.56
CA ASP A 151 -2.74 -25.92 7.18
C ASP A 151 -2.52 -25.60 8.67
N VAL A 152 -3.33 -26.15 9.56
CA VAL A 152 -3.22 -25.85 11.01
C VAL A 152 -2.82 -27.05 11.84
N SER A 153 -3.01 -28.26 11.30
CA SER A 153 -2.67 -29.52 11.95
C SER A 153 -2.54 -30.65 10.94
N LYS A 154 -2.19 -31.85 11.43
CA LYS A 154 -2.13 -33.05 10.58
C LYS A 154 -3.51 -33.53 10.14
N ASP A 155 -4.59 -33.05 10.77
CA ASP A 155 -5.95 -33.42 10.42
C ASP A 155 -6.49 -32.48 9.33
N PRO A 156 -6.77 -32.98 8.12
CA PRO A 156 -7.34 -32.18 7.04
C PRO A 156 -8.67 -31.52 7.41
N ALA A 157 -9.46 -32.12 8.31
CA ALA A 157 -10.74 -31.57 8.73
C ALA A 157 -10.56 -30.28 9.55
N GLU A 158 -9.52 -30.22 10.40
CA GLU A 158 -9.21 -29.00 11.15
C GLU A 158 -8.75 -27.86 10.24
N SER A 159 -7.94 -28.17 9.23
CA SER A 159 -7.49 -27.22 8.21
C SER A 159 -8.64 -26.71 7.34
N ALA A 160 -9.55 -27.60 6.91
CA ALA A 160 -10.76 -27.22 6.20
C ALA A 160 -11.69 -26.33 7.06
N ALA A 161 -11.87 -26.69 8.35
CA ALA A 161 -12.65 -25.90 9.28
C ALA A 161 -12.02 -24.51 9.54
N SER A 162 -10.69 -24.43 9.62
CA SER A 162 -9.96 -23.16 9.74
C SER A 162 -10.16 -22.29 8.50
N ARG A 163 -9.98 -22.84 7.30
CA ARG A 163 -10.28 -22.15 6.04
C ARG A 163 -11.71 -21.60 6.02
N GLN A 164 -12.68 -22.42 6.42
CA GLN A 164 -14.08 -22.00 6.49
C GLN A 164 -14.31 -20.88 7.51
N ARG A 165 -13.62 -20.89 8.66
CA ARG A 165 -13.69 -19.79 9.65
C ARG A 165 -13.06 -18.51 9.13
N ILE A 166 -12.01 -18.58 8.31
CA ILE A 166 -11.47 -17.40 7.65
C ILE A 166 -12.56 -16.72 6.81
N LEU A 167 -13.27 -17.48 5.98
CA LEU A 167 -14.33 -16.95 5.12
C LEU A 167 -15.59 -16.52 5.87
N SER A 168 -16.03 -17.30 6.85
CA SER A 168 -17.30 -17.06 7.54
C SER A 168 -17.21 -16.10 8.74
N LYS A 169 -16.01 -15.91 9.33
CA LYS A 169 -15.82 -15.08 10.52
C LYS A 169 -14.78 -13.98 10.33
N VAL A 170 -13.57 -14.34 9.89
CA VAL A 170 -12.44 -13.40 9.83
C VAL A 170 -12.68 -12.36 8.73
N LEU A 171 -13.03 -12.78 7.53
CA LEU A 171 -13.28 -11.91 6.39
C LEU A 171 -14.42 -10.91 6.67
N PRO A 172 -15.63 -11.32 7.12
CA PRO A 172 -16.68 -10.37 7.49
C PRO A 172 -16.25 -9.38 8.57
N ARG A 173 -15.44 -9.80 9.55
CA ARG A 173 -14.87 -8.90 10.55
C ARG A 173 -13.95 -7.87 9.90
N LEU A 174 -13.04 -8.27 9.01
CA LEU A 174 -12.13 -7.36 8.30
C LEU A 174 -12.89 -6.34 7.44
N LYS A 175 -13.96 -6.77 6.76
CA LYS A 175 -14.86 -5.87 6.02
C LYS A 175 -15.50 -4.83 6.94
N LYS A 176 -16.05 -5.25 8.09
CA LYS A 176 -16.63 -4.33 9.10
C LYS A 176 -15.61 -3.35 9.67
N LEU A 177 -14.33 -3.73 9.71
CA LEU A 177 -13.24 -2.87 10.15
C LEU A 177 -12.79 -1.87 9.08
N GLY A 178 -13.31 -1.96 7.85
CA GLY A 178 -12.84 -1.16 6.71
C GLY A 178 -11.39 -1.50 6.33
N ALA A 179 -10.93 -2.72 6.62
CA ALA A 179 -9.58 -3.16 6.31
C ALA A 179 -9.50 -3.72 4.90
N ARG A 180 -8.45 -3.36 4.15
CA ARG A 180 -8.11 -3.94 2.85
C ARG A 180 -7.06 -5.02 3.02
N VAL A 181 -7.25 -6.17 2.39
CA VAL A 181 -6.33 -7.31 2.50
C VAL A 181 -5.65 -7.53 1.16
N HIS A 182 -4.39 -7.16 1.05
CA HIS A 182 -3.54 -7.48 -0.09
C HIS A 182 -2.90 -8.85 0.12
N THR A 183 -3.01 -9.75 -0.85
CA THR A 183 -2.52 -11.12 -0.75
C THR A 183 -1.52 -11.41 -1.86
N ILE A 184 -0.34 -11.92 -1.51
CA ILE A 184 0.72 -12.28 -2.44
C ILE A 184 1.00 -13.78 -2.30
N ALA A 185 0.71 -14.54 -3.35
CA ALA A 185 0.99 -15.96 -3.44
C ALA A 185 2.41 -16.15 -3.99
N LEU A 186 3.27 -16.84 -3.25
CA LEU A 186 4.67 -17.11 -3.64
C LEU A 186 4.84 -18.47 -4.34
N SER A 187 3.74 -19.16 -4.66
CA SER A 187 3.75 -20.40 -5.42
C SER A 187 2.41 -20.60 -6.13
N GLY A 188 2.43 -21.37 -7.22
CA GLY A 188 1.21 -21.85 -7.88
C GLY A 188 0.43 -22.92 -7.08
N ARG A 189 0.91 -23.30 -5.88
CA ARG A 189 0.26 -24.27 -4.98
C ARG A 189 -0.41 -23.61 -3.78
N ALA A 190 -0.40 -22.28 -3.72
CA ALA A 190 -1.08 -21.55 -2.66
C ALA A 190 -2.61 -21.69 -2.79
N ASP A 191 -3.33 -21.34 -1.73
CA ASP A 191 -4.80 -21.27 -1.75
C ASP A 191 -5.27 -20.03 -2.51
N HIS A 192 -5.10 -20.04 -3.84
CA HIS A 192 -5.40 -18.89 -4.69
C HIS A 192 -6.86 -18.46 -4.63
N GLU A 193 -7.78 -19.41 -4.41
CA GLU A 193 -9.21 -19.11 -4.25
C GLU A 193 -9.45 -18.29 -2.97
N LEU A 194 -8.94 -18.75 -1.82
CA LEU A 194 -9.04 -18.02 -0.56
C LEU A 194 -8.40 -16.64 -0.65
N MET A 195 -7.22 -16.55 -1.25
CA MET A 195 -6.48 -15.29 -1.36
C MET A 195 -7.22 -14.27 -2.24
N LYS A 196 -7.74 -14.71 -3.39
CA LYS A 196 -8.58 -13.87 -4.26
C LYS A 196 -9.85 -13.43 -3.56
N GLN A 197 -10.50 -14.30 -2.79
CA GLN A 197 -11.69 -13.94 -2.01
C GLN A 197 -11.35 -12.90 -0.94
N LEU A 198 -10.30 -13.11 -0.15
CA LEU A 198 -9.85 -12.16 0.86
C LEU A 198 -9.58 -10.78 0.25
N ALA A 199 -8.82 -10.73 -0.84
CA ALA A 199 -8.50 -9.48 -1.52
C ALA A 199 -9.73 -8.84 -2.15
N GLY A 200 -10.48 -9.58 -2.97
CA GLY A 200 -11.63 -9.04 -3.70
C GLY A 200 -12.74 -8.52 -2.78
N GLU A 201 -13.03 -9.23 -1.69
CA GLU A 201 -14.09 -8.87 -0.76
C GLU A 201 -13.73 -7.72 0.19
N THR A 202 -12.45 -7.36 0.27
CA THR A 202 -11.94 -6.27 1.12
C THR A 202 -11.40 -5.08 0.34
N ASP A 203 -11.63 -5.03 -0.98
CA ASP A 203 -11.03 -4.02 -1.88
C ASP A 203 -9.48 -3.98 -1.80
N GLY A 204 -8.90 -5.16 -1.57
CA GLY A 204 -7.47 -5.42 -1.62
C GLY A 204 -7.00 -5.89 -3.00
N TRP A 205 -5.72 -6.25 -3.08
CA TRP A 205 -5.08 -6.71 -4.31
C TRP A 205 -4.58 -8.15 -4.17
N TYR A 206 -4.78 -8.96 -5.19
CA TYR A 206 -4.21 -10.31 -5.26
C TYR A 206 -3.14 -10.37 -6.35
N GLU A 207 -2.01 -10.99 -6.04
CA GLU A 207 -0.96 -11.28 -7.00
C GLU A 207 -0.35 -12.66 -6.76
N GLN A 208 -0.02 -13.37 -7.85
CA GLN A 208 0.88 -14.51 -7.81
C GLN A 208 2.27 -14.11 -8.30
N VAL A 209 3.28 -14.58 -7.58
CA VAL A 209 4.68 -14.30 -7.85
C VAL A 209 5.47 -15.60 -7.84
N ASP A 210 6.25 -15.81 -8.91
CA ASP A 210 7.05 -17.02 -9.11
C ASP A 210 8.56 -16.75 -8.97
N ASP A 211 8.99 -15.49 -8.84
CA ASP A 211 10.40 -15.08 -8.75
C ASP A 211 10.64 -13.80 -7.91
N ALA A 212 11.93 -13.55 -7.62
CA ALA A 212 12.46 -12.45 -6.82
C ALA A 212 12.13 -11.05 -7.33
N GLU A 213 12.39 -10.83 -8.61
CA GLU A 213 12.31 -9.51 -9.24
C GLU A 213 10.84 -9.10 -9.34
N ARG A 214 9.98 -10.04 -9.73
CA ARG A 214 8.54 -9.85 -9.73
C ARG A 214 8.02 -9.58 -8.31
N LEU A 215 8.54 -10.24 -7.28
CA LEU A 215 8.13 -9.96 -5.89
C LEU A 215 8.38 -8.50 -5.52
N GLN A 216 9.59 -8.01 -5.78
CA GLN A 216 9.96 -6.63 -5.46
C GLN A 216 9.06 -5.62 -6.17
N ARG A 217 8.77 -5.83 -7.47
CA ARG A 217 7.87 -4.97 -8.26
C ARG A 217 6.42 -5.01 -7.73
N VAL A 218 5.96 -6.16 -7.25
CA VAL A 218 4.62 -6.30 -6.64
C VAL A 218 4.53 -5.52 -5.33
N PHE A 219 5.56 -5.57 -4.50
CA PHE A 219 5.61 -4.76 -3.29
C PHE A 219 5.63 -3.27 -3.57
N LEU A 220 6.34 -2.82 -4.62
CA LEU A 220 6.26 -1.44 -5.07
C LEU A 220 4.82 -1.06 -5.44
N ARG A 221 4.11 -1.90 -6.21
CA ARG A 221 2.70 -1.65 -6.56
C ARG A 221 1.78 -1.60 -5.32
N ILE A 222 1.96 -2.52 -4.38
CA ILE A 222 1.22 -2.51 -3.11
C ILE A 222 1.52 -1.23 -2.35
N PHE A 223 2.78 -0.82 -2.29
CA PHE A 223 3.17 0.44 -1.69
C PHE A 223 2.51 1.64 -2.38
N GLU A 224 2.48 1.72 -3.71
CA GLU A 224 1.82 2.81 -4.42
C GLU A 224 0.31 2.87 -4.10
N LYS A 225 -0.34 1.72 -3.91
CA LYS A 225 -1.76 1.62 -3.54
C LYS A 225 -2.04 1.93 -2.06
N VAL A 226 -1.11 1.58 -1.19
CA VAL A 226 -1.19 1.80 0.26
C VAL A 226 -0.66 3.21 0.56
N GLY A 227 0.61 3.47 0.35
CA GLY A 227 1.24 4.77 0.60
C GLY A 227 0.63 5.92 -0.18
N LYS A 228 0.14 5.70 -1.41
CA LYS A 228 -0.21 6.76 -2.37
C LYS A 228 0.81 7.90 -2.37
N PRO A 229 2.10 7.58 -2.58
CA PRO A 229 3.15 8.58 -2.53
C PRO A 229 2.94 9.62 -3.63
N ASP A 230 3.29 10.87 -3.35
CA ASP A 230 3.49 11.84 -4.41
C ASP A 230 4.76 11.43 -5.19
N THR A 231 4.70 11.46 -6.51
CA THR A 231 5.82 11.08 -7.38
C THR A 231 6.14 12.17 -8.39
N LEU A 232 7.41 12.20 -8.81
CA LEU A 232 7.84 13.00 -9.96
C LEU A 232 7.97 12.09 -11.19
N PRO A 233 7.65 12.60 -12.39
CA PRO A 233 7.94 11.88 -13.62
C PRO A 233 9.45 11.68 -13.76
N LEU A 234 9.81 10.50 -14.27
CA LEU A 234 11.18 10.12 -14.57
C LEU A 234 11.29 9.80 -16.06
N GLU A 235 12.03 10.62 -16.79
CA GLU A 235 12.23 10.48 -18.24
C GLU A 235 13.73 10.33 -18.50
N ASP A 236 14.14 9.23 -19.16
CA ASP A 236 15.56 8.92 -19.40
C ASP A 236 16.44 9.06 -18.15
N ASN A 237 15.92 8.57 -17.01
CA ASN A 237 16.57 8.68 -15.70
C ASN A 237 16.87 10.15 -15.28
N ARG A 238 16.04 11.11 -15.72
CA ARG A 238 16.07 12.52 -15.30
C ARG A 238 14.76 12.91 -14.65
N PHE A 239 14.85 13.75 -13.63
CA PHE A 239 13.68 14.28 -12.93
C PHE A 239 13.96 15.70 -12.45
N LYS A 240 12.90 16.50 -12.30
CA LYS A 240 13.01 17.91 -11.91
C LYS A 240 12.47 18.12 -10.50
N VAL A 241 13.30 18.70 -9.64
CA VAL A 241 12.95 19.06 -8.26
C VAL A 241 12.69 20.56 -8.18
N ASP A 242 11.59 20.95 -7.56
CA ASP A 242 11.29 22.34 -7.22
C ASP A 242 11.56 22.66 -5.74
N LYS A 243 11.45 23.94 -5.36
CA LYS A 243 11.79 24.44 -4.01
C LYS A 243 10.80 24.01 -2.91
N SER A 244 9.59 23.55 -3.27
CA SER A 244 8.58 23.08 -2.31
C SER A 244 8.90 21.69 -1.77
N ILE A 245 9.70 20.91 -2.49
CA ILE A 245 10.03 19.53 -2.17
C ILE A 245 11.03 19.49 -0.99
N LYS A 246 10.63 18.82 0.09
CA LYS A 246 11.45 18.68 1.31
C LYS A 246 12.31 17.45 1.29
N GLU A 247 11.83 16.39 0.65
CA GLU A 247 12.49 15.10 0.60
C GLU A 247 12.22 14.44 -0.74
N VAL A 248 13.24 13.80 -1.29
CA VAL A 248 13.15 12.93 -2.48
C VAL A 248 13.63 11.55 -2.08
N THR A 249 12.82 10.52 -2.32
CA THR A 249 13.24 9.13 -2.23
C THR A 249 13.33 8.54 -3.64
N LEU A 250 14.51 8.07 -4.02
CA LEU A 250 14.74 7.36 -5.28
C LEU A 250 14.75 5.85 -5.02
N LEU A 251 13.95 5.12 -5.78
CA LEU A 251 14.03 3.67 -5.91
C LEU A 251 14.56 3.35 -7.31
N ILE A 252 15.73 2.71 -7.36
CA ILE A 252 16.43 2.41 -8.60
C ILE A 252 16.67 0.90 -8.64
N PHE A 253 15.98 0.20 -9.54
CA PHE A 253 16.19 -1.24 -9.73
C PHE A 253 17.53 -1.52 -10.40
N ARG A 254 18.17 -2.61 -9.99
CA ARG A 254 19.46 -3.07 -10.52
C ARG A 254 19.29 -4.47 -11.08
N GLY A 255 19.62 -4.64 -12.36
CA GLY A 255 19.69 -5.97 -12.97
C GLY A 255 20.78 -6.83 -12.31
N ARG A 256 20.57 -8.15 -12.30
CA ARG A 256 21.52 -9.12 -11.72
C ARG A 256 22.92 -9.07 -12.33
N ASP A 257 23.01 -8.69 -13.60
CA ASP A 257 24.27 -8.60 -14.36
C ASP A 257 24.87 -7.18 -14.36
N ASN A 258 24.21 -6.21 -13.72
CA ASN A 258 24.68 -4.84 -13.71
C ASN A 258 25.78 -4.64 -12.66
N THR A 259 27.03 -4.56 -13.12
CA THR A 259 28.20 -4.28 -12.30
C THR A 259 28.48 -2.78 -12.14
N GLU A 260 27.83 -1.93 -12.94
CA GLU A 260 28.04 -0.49 -12.87
C GLU A 260 27.29 0.10 -11.66
N PRO A 261 28.00 0.78 -10.75
CA PRO A 261 27.38 1.37 -9.58
C PRO A 261 26.49 2.55 -9.97
N THR A 262 25.31 2.61 -9.39
CA THR A 262 24.41 3.78 -9.49
C THR A 262 25.15 5.04 -9.04
N ARG A 263 25.10 6.09 -9.87
CA ARG A 263 25.59 7.43 -9.53
C ARG A 263 24.48 8.45 -9.70
N ILE A 264 24.44 9.41 -8.79
CA ILE A 264 23.50 10.52 -8.83
C ILE A 264 24.26 11.79 -9.18
N ILE A 265 23.72 12.56 -10.13
CA ILE A 265 24.24 13.87 -10.54
C ILE A 265 23.24 14.94 -10.08
N THR A 266 23.70 15.88 -9.27
CA THR A 266 22.88 17.00 -8.78
C THR A 266 22.71 18.07 -9.87
N PRO A 267 21.74 19.01 -9.73
CA PRO A 267 21.60 20.14 -10.64
C PRO A 267 22.86 21.00 -10.75
N GLY A 268 23.63 21.13 -9.67
CA GLY A 268 24.94 21.77 -9.67
C GLY A 268 26.08 20.95 -10.29
N GLY A 269 25.81 19.78 -10.86
CA GLY A 269 26.79 18.92 -11.53
C GLY A 269 27.63 18.02 -10.61
N ARG A 270 27.39 18.05 -9.29
CA ARG A 270 28.11 17.20 -8.33
C ARG A 270 27.68 15.74 -8.50
N LYS A 271 28.61 14.81 -8.38
CA LYS A 271 28.36 13.37 -8.52
C LYS A 271 28.63 12.63 -7.21
N PHE A 272 27.74 11.72 -6.83
CA PHE A 272 27.93 10.82 -5.69
C PHE A 272 27.33 9.44 -5.95
N SER A 273 27.69 8.49 -5.09
CA SER A 273 27.31 7.08 -5.15
C SER A 273 27.11 6.52 -3.74
N ALA A 274 26.70 5.25 -3.63
CA ALA A 274 26.60 4.53 -2.36
C ALA A 274 27.90 4.55 -1.52
N LYS A 275 29.07 4.68 -2.17
CA LYS A 275 30.38 4.70 -1.48
C LYS A 275 30.71 6.06 -0.84
N ASN A 276 30.08 7.13 -1.32
CA ASN A 276 30.37 8.50 -0.90
C ASN A 276 29.09 9.36 -0.84
N PRO A 277 28.05 8.93 -0.10
CA PRO A 277 26.83 9.72 0.03
C PRO A 277 27.11 11.02 0.80
N PRO A 278 26.57 12.17 0.35
CA PRO A 278 26.58 13.40 1.14
C PRO A 278 25.81 13.21 2.46
N PRO A 279 26.08 14.03 3.50
CA PRO A 279 25.38 13.92 4.79
C PRO A 279 23.85 14.06 4.73
N SER A 280 23.33 14.73 3.70
CA SER A 280 21.89 14.88 3.47
C SER A 280 21.22 13.66 2.81
N VAL A 281 22.02 12.65 2.45
CA VAL A 281 21.58 11.46 1.72
C VAL A 281 21.71 10.23 2.59
N ASN A 282 20.58 9.55 2.81
CA ASN A 282 20.55 8.22 3.42
C ASN A 282 20.44 7.18 2.30
N TRP A 283 21.53 6.47 2.01
CA TRP A 283 21.58 5.47 0.93
C TRP A 283 21.51 4.06 1.50
N HIS A 284 20.55 3.27 1.04
CA HIS A 284 20.41 1.85 1.33
C HIS A 284 20.55 1.05 0.04
N GLN A 285 21.61 0.24 -0.03
CA GLN A 285 21.83 -0.68 -1.15
C GLN A 285 21.43 -2.08 -0.71
N ASP A 286 20.56 -2.74 -1.48
CA ASP A 286 20.09 -4.10 -1.22
C ASP A 286 20.18 -4.96 -2.48
N GLU A 287 19.82 -6.23 -2.38
CA GLU A 287 19.77 -7.14 -3.52
C GLU A 287 18.72 -6.67 -4.54
N GLY A 288 19.16 -6.30 -5.75
CA GLY A 288 18.28 -5.91 -6.85
C GLY A 288 17.82 -4.44 -6.87
N TYR A 289 18.18 -3.60 -5.90
CA TYR A 289 17.84 -2.18 -5.94
C TYR A 289 18.77 -1.28 -5.10
N ASP A 290 18.73 0.02 -5.39
CA ASP A 290 19.19 1.11 -4.52
C ASP A 290 17.98 1.92 -4.06
N LEU A 291 17.93 2.23 -2.76
CA LEU A 291 16.94 3.11 -2.16
C LEU A 291 17.67 4.25 -1.46
N LEU A 292 17.59 5.46 -1.99
CA LEU A 292 18.19 6.63 -1.36
C LEU A 292 17.16 7.69 -1.03
N THR A 293 17.30 8.31 0.14
CA THR A 293 16.46 9.43 0.59
C THR A 293 17.33 10.67 0.74
N ILE A 294 16.97 11.73 0.00
CA ILE A 294 17.66 13.00 -0.06
C ILE A 294 16.82 14.04 0.69
N THR A 295 17.33 14.53 1.81
CA THR A 295 16.69 15.60 2.59
C THR A 295 17.12 16.97 2.06
N ARG A 296 16.15 17.88 1.91
CA ARG A 296 16.33 19.24 1.35
C ARG A 296 17.10 19.21 0.00
N PRO A 297 16.57 18.54 -1.02
CA PRO A 297 17.24 18.43 -2.31
C PRO A 297 17.41 19.80 -2.98
N GLU A 298 18.50 19.98 -3.74
CA GLU A 298 18.68 21.12 -4.63
C GLU A 298 17.56 21.18 -5.66
N ALA A 299 17.00 22.38 -5.88
CA ALA A 299 16.05 22.59 -6.96
C ALA A 299 16.78 22.58 -8.32
N GLY A 300 16.18 21.94 -9.32
CA GLY A 300 16.73 21.79 -10.66
C GLY A 300 16.58 20.38 -11.21
N GLU A 301 17.25 20.10 -12.32
CA GLU A 301 17.27 18.77 -12.94
C GLU A 301 18.31 17.87 -12.27
N TRP A 302 17.87 16.70 -11.85
CA TRP A 302 18.71 15.63 -11.33
C TRP A 302 18.83 14.52 -12.38
N HIS A 303 19.99 13.86 -12.42
CA HIS A 303 20.20 12.73 -13.32
C HIS A 303 20.69 11.49 -12.56
N ILE A 304 20.08 10.35 -12.88
CA ILE A 304 20.43 9.03 -12.37
C ILE A 304 21.27 8.33 -13.44
N GLN A 305 22.56 8.19 -13.18
CA GLN A 305 23.43 7.39 -14.02
C GLN A 305 23.38 5.93 -13.54
N ALA A 306 22.41 5.20 -14.08
CA ALA A 306 22.19 3.77 -13.90
C ALA A 306 21.46 3.21 -15.12
N GLN A 307 21.28 1.89 -15.19
CA GLN A 307 20.41 1.26 -16.17
C GLN A 307 18.99 1.85 -16.05
N VAL A 308 18.37 2.15 -17.20
CA VAL A 308 16.98 2.60 -17.23
C VAL A 308 16.07 1.40 -16.95
N ASP A 309 15.16 1.56 -16.00
CA ASP A 309 14.13 0.59 -15.69
C ASP A 309 12.79 1.34 -15.57
N PRO A 310 11.71 0.87 -16.22
CA PRO A 310 10.40 1.52 -16.18
C PRO A 310 9.77 1.56 -14.78
N ASP A 311 10.23 0.73 -13.85
CA ASP A 311 9.79 0.75 -12.45
C ASP A 311 10.68 1.58 -11.52
N ASN A 312 11.70 2.26 -12.04
CA ASN A 312 12.38 3.30 -11.25
C ASN A 312 11.37 4.36 -10.81
N ARG A 313 11.48 4.82 -9.56
CA ARG A 313 10.55 5.80 -8.98
C ARG A 313 11.27 6.93 -8.29
N VAL A 314 10.71 8.11 -8.45
CA VAL A 314 11.05 9.32 -7.69
C VAL A 314 9.84 9.67 -6.84
N MET A 315 9.90 9.39 -5.55
CA MET A 315 8.85 9.74 -4.59
C MET A 315 9.25 11.00 -3.84
N VAL A 316 8.28 11.82 -3.47
CA VAL A 316 8.54 13.12 -2.85
C VAL A 316 7.67 13.38 -1.64
N VAL A 317 8.21 14.18 -0.73
CA VAL A 317 7.45 14.82 0.35
C VAL A 317 7.45 16.32 0.08
N THR A 318 6.27 16.91 -0.09
CA THR A 318 6.07 18.34 -0.37
C THR A 318 5.04 18.94 0.59
N ASP A 319 5.10 20.26 0.74
CA ASP A 319 4.08 21.04 1.47
C ASP A 319 2.75 21.12 0.68
N LEU A 320 2.77 20.79 -0.63
CA LEU A 320 1.62 20.87 -1.53
C LEU A 320 0.97 19.49 -1.72
N LYS A 321 -0.22 19.28 -1.17
CA LYS A 321 -0.96 18.01 -1.34
C LYS A 321 -1.93 18.10 -2.51
N MET A 322 -1.77 17.23 -3.50
CA MET A 322 -2.74 17.07 -4.57
C MET A 322 -3.92 16.24 -4.06
N HIS A 323 -5.12 16.77 -4.13
CA HIS A 323 -6.34 16.04 -3.78
C HIS A 323 -6.89 15.36 -5.03
N THR A 324 -6.87 14.03 -5.05
CA THR A 324 -7.54 13.24 -6.09
C THR A 324 -8.74 12.51 -5.49
N THR A 325 -9.81 12.37 -6.27
CA THR A 325 -10.97 11.54 -5.91
C THR A 325 -10.63 10.10 -6.30
N ASP A 326 -10.68 9.18 -5.34
CA ASP A 326 -10.40 7.77 -5.60
C ASP A 326 -11.40 7.19 -6.60
N LEU A 327 -10.90 6.65 -7.70
CA LEU A 327 -11.71 5.84 -8.63
C LEU A 327 -11.84 4.42 -8.05
N PRO A 328 -13.06 3.84 -7.98
CA PRO A 328 -13.24 2.48 -7.50
C PRO A 328 -12.50 1.47 -8.39
N ASN A 329 -11.88 0.46 -7.78
CA ASN A 329 -11.14 -0.60 -8.48
C ASN A 329 -12.02 -1.51 -9.37
N ARG A 330 -13.34 -1.33 -9.33
CA ARG A 330 -14.30 -2.03 -10.18
C ARG A 330 -15.21 -1.03 -10.87
N ILE A 331 -15.15 -1.02 -12.21
CA ILE A 331 -16.25 -0.55 -13.04
C ILE A 331 -17.23 -1.72 -13.10
N ALA A 332 -18.38 -1.61 -12.44
CA ALA A 332 -19.50 -2.49 -12.76
C ALA A 332 -19.93 -2.12 -14.18
N LEU A 333 -19.67 -2.99 -15.15
CA LEU A 333 -20.37 -2.96 -16.43
C LEU A 333 -21.83 -3.23 -16.08
N GLY A 334 -22.67 -2.18 -16.21
CA GLY A 334 -24.09 -2.25 -15.91
C GLY A 334 -24.80 -3.29 -16.77
N GLU A 335 -25.84 -3.89 -16.18
CA GLU A 335 -26.89 -4.60 -16.91
C GLU A 335 -27.70 -3.66 -17.80
#